data_AF-A0A9D9LHB1-F1
#
_entry.id   AF-A0A9D9LHB1-F1
#
_cell.length_a   1.000
_cell.length_b   1.000
_cell.length_c   1.000
_cell.angle_alpha   90.00
_cell.angle_beta   90.00
_cell.angle_gamma   90.00
#
_symmetry.space_group_name_H-M   'P 1'
#
loop_
_entity.id
_entity.type
_entity.pdbx_description
1 polymer ?
#
loop_
_entity_poly.entity_id
_entity_poly.type
_entity_poly.pdbx_seq_one_letter_code
_entity_poly.pdbx_strand_id
1 'polypeptide(L)' 'MKWSWKIGEFAGIGVYMHATFLLLLGWVGFVHGQDGQNLGAVVSGLAFVLALFACVVAHEYGHAL' A
#
# COMPACT_ATOMS: atom_id res chain seq x y z
N MET A 1 -12.39 11.58 -7.59
CA MET A 1 -12.73 10.40 -6.77
C MET A 1 -12.90 10.85 -5.32
N LYS A 2 -14.11 10.82 -4.76
CA LYS A 2 -14.38 11.40 -3.42
C LYS A 2 -13.58 10.74 -2.26
N TRP A 3 -12.92 9.62 -2.53
CA TRP A 3 -12.25 8.74 -1.56
C TRP A 3 -10.75 8.59 -1.82
N SER A 4 -10.17 9.44 -2.68
CA SER A 4 -8.72 9.50 -2.87
C SER A 4 -8.16 10.75 -2.23
N TRP A 5 -7.02 10.62 -1.55
CA TRP A 5 -6.32 11.71 -0.90
C TRP A 5 -4.84 11.70 -1.28
N LYS A 6 -4.23 12.88 -1.26
CA LYS A 6 -2.81 13.05 -1.57
C LYS A 6 -1.98 12.50 -0.41
N ILE A 7 -1.05 11.61 -0.72
CA ILE A 7 -0.11 11.04 0.26
C ILE A 7 1.31 11.61 0.13
N GLY A 8 1.61 12.25 -1.00
CA GLY A 8 2.90 12.87 -1.23
C GLY A 8 2.96 13.58 -2.57
N GLU A 9 4.06 14.25 -2.81
CA GLU A 9 4.43 14.81 -4.10
C GLU A 9 5.95 14.71 -4.25
N PHE A 10 6.39 14.31 -5.44
CA PHE A 10 7.80 14.28 -5.79
C PHE A 10 7.94 14.78 -7.23
N ALA A 11 8.92 15.64 -7.49
CA ALA A 11 9.15 16.26 -8.79
C ALA A 11 7.90 16.90 -9.44
N GLY A 12 7.00 17.47 -8.63
CA GLY A 12 5.75 18.08 -9.10
C GLY A 12 4.63 17.09 -9.47
N ILE A 13 4.85 15.79 -9.31
CA ILE A 13 3.85 14.75 -9.56
C ILE A 13 3.28 14.28 -8.21
N GLY A 14 1.99 14.54 -8.01
CA GLY A 14 1.27 14.17 -6.79
C GLY A 14 0.86 12.70 -6.78
N VAL A 15 1.15 12.01 -5.66
CA VAL A 15 0.66 10.64 -5.43
C VAL A 15 -0.63 10.70 -4.64
N TYR A 16 -1.68 10.08 -5.16
CA TYR A 16 -2.99 9.98 -4.50
C TYR A 16 -3.32 8.52 -4.20
N MET A 17 -3.71 8.24 -2.97
CA MET A 17 -4.10 6.91 -2.52
C MET A 17 -5.61 6.84 -2.35
N HIS A 18 -6.22 5.78 -2.84
CA HIS A 18 -7.64 5.51 -2.68
C HIS A 18 -7.91 4.73 -1.39
N ALA A 19 -9.07 4.94 -0.75
CA ALA A 19 -9.41 4.25 0.50
C ALA A 19 -9.45 2.72 0.40
N THR A 20 -9.72 2.16 -0.79
CA THR A 20 -9.71 0.71 -1.00
C THR A 20 -8.33 0.10 -0.75
N PHE A 21 -7.25 0.87 -0.88
CA PHE A 21 -5.91 0.37 -0.53
C PHE A 21 -5.79 0.08 0.97
N LEU A 22 -6.39 0.92 1.82
CA LEU A 22 -6.45 0.65 3.26
C LEU A 22 -7.30 -0.58 3.58
N LEU A 23 -8.39 -0.79 2.83
CA LEU A 23 -9.20 -2.01 2.95
C LEU A 23 -8.37 -3.25 2.59
N LEU A 24 -7.55 -3.19 1.54
CA LEU A 24 -6.62 -4.26 1.16
C LEU A 24 -5.61 -4.54 2.29
N LEU A 25 -4.99 -3.52 2.88
CA LEU A 25 -4.09 -3.71 4.02
C LEU A 25 -4.80 -4.34 5.22
N GLY A 26 -6.00 -3.87 5.55
CA GLY A 26 -6.82 -4.45 6.62
C GLY A 26 -7.17 -5.91 6.35
N TRP A 27 -7.53 -6.25 5.11
CA TRP A 27 -7.82 -7.63 4.69
C TRP A 27 -6.58 -8.53 4.80
N VAL A 28 -5.42 -8.07 4.33
CA VAL A 28 -4.15 -8.80 4.44
C VAL A 28 -3.80 -9.04 5.91
N GLY A 29 -3.92 -8.00 6.75
CA GLY A 29 -3.70 -8.13 8.18
C GLY A 29 -4.67 -9.09 8.86
N PHE A 30 -5.95 -9.09 8.45
CA PHE A 30 -6.96 -10.02 8.95
C PHE A 30 -6.65 -11.47 8.55
N VAL A 31 -6.36 -11.72 7.27
CA VAL A 31 -6.03 -13.07 6.77
C VAL A 31 -4.79 -13.62 7.46
N HIS A 32 -3.74 -12.82 7.61
CA HIS A 32 -2.54 -13.22 8.34
C HIS A 32 -2.71 -13.23 9.86
N GLY A 33 -3.79 -12.66 10.39
CA GLY A 33 -4.09 -12.66 11.82
C GLY A 33 -4.98 -13.83 12.24
N GLN A 34 -5.57 -14.56 11.28
CA GLN A 34 -6.41 -15.73 11.58
C GLN A 34 -5.57 -17.01 11.70
N ASP A 35 -6.00 -17.85 12.66
CA ASP A 35 -5.57 -19.23 12.91
C ASP A 35 -4.05 -19.49 12.95
N GLY A 36 -3.43 -19.26 14.11
CA GLY A 36 -2.07 -19.72 14.43
C GLY A 36 -0.92 -18.91 13.81
N GLN A 37 -1.22 -17.89 13.01
CA GLN A 37 -0.22 -16.99 12.45
C GLN A 37 0.20 -15.95 13.49
N ASN A 38 1.48 -15.97 13.84
CA ASN A 38 2.05 -15.06 14.84
C ASN A 38 2.11 -13.62 14.29
N LEU A 39 2.34 -12.65 15.19
CA LEU A 39 2.45 -11.23 14.84
C LEU A 39 3.49 -10.97 13.72
N GLY A 40 4.51 -11.82 13.61
CA GLY A 40 5.52 -11.77 12.56
C GLY A 40 4.93 -11.98 11.16
N ALA A 41 4.01 -12.94 10.98
CA ALA A 41 3.36 -13.19 9.70
C ALA A 41 2.55 -11.97 9.21
N VAL A 42 1.74 -11.37 10.11
CA VAL A 42 0.99 -10.14 9.82
C VAL A 42 1.91 -9.01 9.36
N VAL A 43 2.98 -8.76 10.13
CA VAL A 43 3.95 -7.70 9.79
C VAL A 43 4.61 -7.97 8.43
N SER A 44 5.04 -9.21 8.16
CA SER A 44 5.67 -9.56 6.88
C SER A 44 4.72 -9.41 5.69
N GLY A 45 3.44 -9.80 5.82
CA GLY A 45 2.44 -9.65 4.77
C GLY A 45 2.15 -8.19 4.46
N LEU A 46 1.96 -7.37 5.50
CA LEU A 46 1.76 -5.92 5.34
C LEU A 46 3.00 -5.24 4.73
N ALA A 47 4.20 -5.58 5.22
CA ALA A 47 5.45 -5.05 4.69
C ALA A 47 5.64 -5.41 3.21
N PHE A 48 5.30 -6.63 2.81
CA PHE A 48 5.36 -7.07 1.43
C PHE A 48 4.42 -6.25 0.53
N VAL A 49 3.16 -6.07 0.93
CA VAL A 49 2.19 -5.28 0.15
C VAL A 49 2.62 -3.81 0.04
N LEU A 50 3.14 -3.23 1.12
CA LEU A 50 3.67 -1.86 1.10
C LEU A 50 4.89 -1.72 0.19
N ALA A 51 5.79 -2.72 0.18
CA ALA A 51 6.95 -2.74 -0.71
C ALA A 51 6.53 -2.85 -2.19
N LEU A 52 5.53 -3.69 -2.50
CA LEU A 52 4.96 -3.75 -3.84
C LEU A 52 4.33 -2.43 -4.27
N PHE A 53 3.56 -1.80 -3.38
CA PHE A 53 2.97 -0.49 -3.66
C PHE A 53 4.06 0.57 -3.92
N ALA A 54 5.12 0.59 -3.13
CA ALA A 54 6.26 1.48 -3.34
C ALA A 54 6.95 1.23 -4.70
N CYS A 55 7.09 -0.04 -5.12
CA CYS A 55 7.62 -0.40 -6.42
C CYS A 55 6.74 0.10 -7.57
N VAL A 56 5.41 -0.06 -7.46
CA VAL A 56 4.45 0.49 -8.44
C VAL A 56 4.56 2.00 -8.51
N VAL A 57 4.58 2.70 -7.37
CA VAL A 57 4.75 4.16 -7.34
C VAL A 57 6.05 4.57 -8.04
N ALA A 58 7.17 3.90 -7.74
CA ALA A 58 8.45 4.16 -8.39
C ALA A 58 8.43 3.87 -9.91
N HIS A 59 7.74 2.80 -10.33
CA HIS A 59 7.55 2.44 -11.73
C HIS A 59 6.77 3.52 -12.49
N GLU A 60 5.67 4.00 -11.91
CA GLU A 60 4.87 5.09 -12.49
C GLU A 60 5.67 6.40 -12.55
N TYR A 61 6.49 6.68 -11.55
CA TYR A 61 7.44 7.79 -11.62
C TYR A 61 8.45 7.65 -12.76
N GLY A 62 8.91 6.44 -13.05
CA GLY A 62 9.78 6.17 -14.20
C GLY A 62 9.12 6.40 -15.56
N HIS A 63 7.78 6.34 -15.64
CA HIS A 63 7.03 6.70 -16.85
C HIS A 63 6.76 8.21 -16.94
N ALA A 64 6.65 8.88 -15.79
CA ALA A 64 6.23 10.28 -15.72
C ALA A 64 7.38 11.30 -15.72
N LEU A 65 8.60 10.88 -15.37
CA LEU A 65 9.83 11.67 -15.40
C LEU A 65 10.54 11.51 -16.75
#